data_AF-A0A401SPR4-F1
#
_entry.id   AF-A0A401SPR4-F1
#
_cell.length_a   1.000
_cell.length_b   1.000
_cell.length_c   1.000
_cell.angle_alpha   90.00
_cell.angle_beta   90.00
_cell.angle_gamma   90.00
#
_symmetry.space_group_name_H-M   'P 1'
#
loop_
_entity.id
_entity.type
_entity.pdbx_description
1 polymer ?
#
loop_
_entity_poly.entity_id
_entity_poly.type
_entity_poly.pdbx_seq_one_letter_code
_entity_poly.pdbx_strand_id
1 'polypeptide(L)'
;MFLTSTVLLQRIHPGWLAIGEEKIGVDSHQVVLVCVFSVKGILMFNENELRYEDKAAKDLDRYNSQLKKAIEENVHREEQNQQELAPTIKVNKKQKHNTPLSNQQILDKLFQSQIHNKKSLESPCKTIDVPFSLNHLKRQLARLSKSHESGAERLRLINCLTSYNGWIVASERKLMLLNPFRVEEALLFKRLMENHVFQTEALDTPIALTNSLLGGPQYIDGLCNMQKEYNTLTGITYFTDPRLVCNGFKIRLTPGASTAEHHLEIQEMTRCLPFYGISDLREILNAILSKNAQSVYQCRPLKIANYLEGEAVRLARQLPLRFSREDIENTMFRMQQHLGKDCNKCIHDRPFLHHLASIPETD
;
A
#
# COMPACT_ATOMS: atom_id res chain seq x y z
N MET A 1 13.90 39.46 30.51
CA MET A 1 15.02 38.75 31.16
C MET A 1 15.23 37.48 30.36
N PHE A 2 16.36 37.37 29.66
CA PHE A 2 16.65 36.34 28.67
C PHE A 2 16.83 34.96 29.32
N LEU A 3 16.22 33.92 28.75
CA LEU A 3 16.63 32.53 28.92
C LEU A 3 17.15 32.05 27.58
N THR A 4 18.47 31.84 27.51
CA THR A 4 19.18 31.22 26.41
C THR A 4 18.94 29.71 26.44
N SER A 5 18.65 29.10 25.28
CA SER A 5 18.79 27.66 25.11
C SER A 5 19.60 27.41 23.83
N THR A 6 20.73 26.75 24.04
CA THR A 6 21.82 26.51 23.10
C THR A 6 21.43 25.43 22.10
N VAL A 7 21.51 25.73 20.80
CA VAL A 7 21.35 24.73 19.72
C VAL A 7 22.73 24.23 19.31
N LEU A 8 22.95 22.93 19.49
CA LEU A 8 24.14 22.22 19.02
C LEU A 8 23.98 21.94 17.50
N LEU A 9 24.74 22.67 16.67
CA LEU A 9 24.89 22.36 15.24
C LEU A 9 25.76 21.11 15.08
N GLN A 10 25.28 20.10 14.36
CA GLN A 10 26.16 19.09 13.76
C GLN A 10 25.95 19.04 12.24
N ARG A 11 27.09 19.24 11.57
CA ARG A 11 27.29 19.43 10.13
C ARG A 11 26.79 18.24 9.31
N ILE A 12 26.09 18.52 8.21
CA ILE A 12 26.00 17.65 7.05
C ILE A 12 26.65 18.39 5.87
N HIS A 13 27.64 17.76 5.24
CA HIS A 13 28.36 18.28 4.07
C HIS A 13 27.53 18.07 2.78
N PRO A 14 27.76 18.87 1.72
CA PRO A 14 26.79 19.10 0.66
C PRO A 14 27.08 18.28 -0.59
N GLY A 15 26.00 17.79 -1.18
CA GLY A 15 25.80 17.54 -2.60
C GLY A 15 24.29 17.43 -2.68
N TRP A 16 23.59 18.31 -3.37
CA TRP A 16 23.36 18.18 -4.80
C TRP A 16 23.02 19.56 -5.37
N LEU A 17 23.39 19.74 -6.62
CA LEU A 17 23.18 20.92 -7.44
C LEU A 17 21.68 21.23 -7.60
N ALA A 18 21.39 22.52 -7.59
CA ALA A 18 20.09 23.15 -7.69
C ALA A 18 19.36 22.90 -9.02
N ILE A 19 18.02 22.82 -8.98
CA ILE A 19 17.12 23.44 -9.97
C ILE A 19 15.84 23.91 -9.25
N GLY A 20 15.60 25.23 -9.27
CA GLY A 20 14.27 25.85 -9.32
C GLY A 20 13.55 26.15 -7.99
N GLU A 21 13.83 27.32 -7.42
CA GLU A 21 12.90 28.01 -6.50
C GLU A 21 11.72 28.61 -7.29
N GLU A 22 10.48 28.34 -6.85
CA GLU A 22 9.40 29.32 -6.95
C GLU A 22 8.69 29.39 -5.59
N LYS A 23 8.73 30.57 -4.98
CA LYS A 23 8.22 30.87 -3.64
C LYS A 23 6.73 31.16 -3.70
N ILE A 24 5.94 30.46 -2.88
CA ILE A 24 4.71 31.02 -2.30
C ILE A 24 4.77 30.73 -0.80
N GLY A 25 4.88 31.80 -0.01
CA GLY A 25 4.91 31.72 1.46
C GLY A 25 3.51 31.75 2.06
N VAL A 26 3.31 30.98 3.13
CA VAL A 26 2.24 31.18 4.13
C VAL A 26 2.70 30.68 5.51
N ASP A 27 2.18 31.33 6.53
CA ASP A 27 2.54 31.47 7.94
C ASP A 27 2.79 30.23 8.84
N SER A 28 3.63 30.52 9.84
CA SER A 28 4.34 29.68 10.80
C SER A 28 3.52 29.02 11.93
N HIS A 29 2.23 28.72 11.75
CA HIS A 29 1.41 28.12 12.82
C HIS A 29 0.73 26.78 12.51
N GLN A 30 1.09 26.11 11.40
CA GLN A 30 0.57 24.76 11.07
C GLN A 30 1.60 23.62 11.07
N VAL A 31 2.83 23.83 11.53
CA VAL A 31 3.91 22.83 11.36
C VAL A 31 3.98 21.77 12.48
N VAL A 32 3.24 21.91 13.58
CA VAL A 32 3.48 21.06 14.77
C VAL A 32 2.84 19.66 14.67
N LEU A 33 1.87 19.41 13.80
CA LEU A 33 1.17 18.11 13.75
C LEU A 33 1.78 17.08 12.78
N VAL A 34 2.67 17.49 11.87
CA VAL A 34 3.29 16.59 10.88
C VAL A 34 4.56 15.90 11.42
N CYS A 35 5.18 16.44 12.49
CA CYS A 35 6.43 15.89 13.01
C CYS A 35 6.29 14.59 13.82
N VAL A 36 5.13 14.29 14.43
CA VAL A 36 5.02 13.14 15.34
C VAL A 36 4.97 11.79 14.60
N PHE A 37 4.40 11.75 13.38
CA PHE A 37 4.37 10.52 12.57
C PHE A 37 5.69 10.24 11.84
N SER A 38 6.49 11.27 11.54
CA SER A 38 7.79 11.11 10.87
C SER A 38 8.86 10.54 11.82
N VAL A 39 8.88 11.00 13.08
CA VAL A 39 9.87 10.55 14.07
C VAL A 39 9.71 9.05 14.41
N LYS A 40 8.48 8.53 14.47
CA LYS A 40 8.23 7.12 14.78
C LYS A 40 8.60 6.17 13.62
N GLY A 41 8.50 6.63 12.38
CA GLY A 41 8.99 5.92 11.20
C GLY A 41 10.51 5.92 11.09
N ILE A 42 11.17 7.04 11.42
CA ILE A 42 12.63 7.16 11.42
C ILE A 42 13.26 6.33 12.55
N LEU A 43 12.66 6.28 13.74
CA LEU A 43 13.14 5.44 14.84
C LEU A 43 13.06 3.94 14.51
N MET A 44 11.98 3.47 13.88
CA MET A 44 11.84 2.07 13.46
C MET A 44 12.79 1.68 12.32
N PHE A 45 13.19 2.62 11.46
CA PHE A 45 14.19 2.38 10.41
C PHE A 45 15.61 2.27 11.02
N ASN A 46 15.98 3.20 11.90
CA ASN A 46 17.27 3.17 12.61
C ASN A 46 17.43 1.93 13.51
N GLU A 47 16.39 1.46 14.19
CA GLU A 47 16.45 0.23 14.99
C GLU A 47 16.72 -1.03 14.14
N ASN A 48 16.20 -1.06 12.91
CA ASN A 48 16.45 -2.17 12.00
C ASN A 48 17.86 -2.11 11.41
N GLU A 49 18.33 -0.93 11.01
CA GLU A 49 19.69 -0.73 10.51
C GLU A 49 20.75 -1.10 11.57
N LEU A 50 20.55 -0.65 12.81
CA LEU A 50 21.42 -1.00 13.95
C LEU A 50 21.46 -2.52 14.21
N ARG A 51 20.34 -3.22 14.01
CA ARG A 51 20.27 -4.69 14.12
C ARG A 51 21.02 -5.42 13.00
N TYR A 52 21.02 -4.86 11.79
CA TYR A 52 21.80 -5.42 10.68
C TYR A 52 23.30 -5.16 10.87
N GLU A 53 23.69 -3.99 11.35
CA GLU A 53 25.09 -3.65 11.66
C GLU A 53 25.65 -4.50 12.80
N ASP A 54 24.91 -4.69 13.90
CA ASP A 54 25.32 -5.56 15.01
C ASP A 54 25.46 -7.02 14.57
N LYS A 55 24.61 -7.47 13.64
CA LYS A 55 24.71 -8.82 13.07
C LYS A 55 25.91 -8.98 12.14
N ALA A 56 26.24 -7.95 11.36
CA ALA A 56 27.43 -7.94 10.51
C ALA A 56 28.74 -7.90 11.34
N ALA A 57 28.76 -7.12 12.43
CA ALA A 57 29.89 -7.06 13.35
C ALA A 57 30.14 -8.43 14.02
N LYS A 58 29.07 -9.09 14.49
CA LYS A 58 29.16 -10.44 15.10
C LYS A 58 29.65 -11.50 14.13
N ASP A 59 29.22 -11.45 12.86
CA ASP A 59 29.72 -12.37 11.84
C ASP A 59 31.20 -12.11 11.48
N LEU A 60 31.63 -10.85 11.47
CA LEU A 60 33.04 -10.48 11.27
C LEU A 60 33.93 -10.95 12.42
N ASP A 61 33.48 -10.78 13.67
CA ASP A 61 34.21 -11.27 14.85
C ASP A 61 34.28 -12.80 14.89
N ARG A 62 33.21 -13.48 14.46
CA ARG A 62 33.20 -14.94 14.31
C ARG A 62 34.23 -15.39 13.28
N TYR A 63 34.31 -14.71 12.13
CA TYR A 63 35.30 -15.00 11.10
C TYR A 63 36.73 -14.77 11.60
N ASN A 64 37.00 -13.62 12.23
CA ASN A 64 38.32 -13.30 12.78
C ASN A 64 38.75 -14.27 13.88
N SER A 65 37.82 -14.71 14.73
CA SER A 65 38.08 -15.72 15.76
C SER A 65 38.42 -17.08 15.17
N GLN A 66 37.77 -17.48 14.07
CA GLN A 66 38.10 -18.72 13.35
C GLN A 66 39.47 -18.62 12.67
N LEU A 67 39.79 -17.47 12.06
CA LEU A 67 41.08 -17.23 11.45
C LEU A 67 42.20 -17.28 12.50
N LYS A 68 41.99 -16.67 13.67
CA LYS A 68 42.97 -16.68 14.76
C LYS A 68 43.21 -18.10 15.31
N LYS A 69 42.15 -18.89 15.48
CA LYS A 69 42.26 -20.31 15.85
C LYS A 69 43.03 -21.12 14.82
N ALA A 70 42.79 -20.91 13.52
CA ALA A 70 43.52 -21.60 12.46
C ALA A 70 45.01 -21.19 12.39
N ILE A 71 45.35 -19.96 12.80
CA ILE A 71 46.74 -19.51 12.92
C ILE A 71 47.39 -20.12 14.17
N GLU A 72 46.71 -20.11 15.32
CA GLU A 72 47.20 -20.71 16.57
C GLU A 72 47.40 -22.24 16.43
N GLU A 73 46.50 -22.94 15.73
CA GLU A 73 46.64 -24.36 15.40
C GLU A 73 47.82 -24.66 14.46
N ASN A 74 48.18 -23.72 13.58
CA ASN A 74 49.39 -23.83 12.75
C ASN A 74 50.67 -23.54 13.55
N VAL A 75 50.65 -22.55 14.46
CA VAL A 75 51.80 -22.21 15.31
C VAL A 75 52.13 -23.34 16.30
N HIS A 76 51.13 -23.97 16.90
CA HIS A 76 51.35 -25.15 17.76
C HIS A 76 51.90 -26.37 17.00
N ARG A 77 51.69 -26.44 15.68
CA ARG A 77 52.27 -27.47 14.81
C ARG A 77 53.74 -27.20 14.45
N GLU A 78 54.16 -25.93 14.54
CA GLU A 78 55.54 -25.50 14.29
C GLU A 78 56.39 -25.52 15.58
N GLU A 79 55.79 -25.24 16.74
CA GLU A 79 56.46 -25.27 18.05
C GLU A 79 56.77 -26.70 18.55
N GLN A 80 55.98 -27.71 18.16
CA GLN A 80 56.27 -29.12 18.51
C GLN A 80 57.47 -29.72 17.75
N ASN A 81 58.04 -29.02 16.76
CA ASN A 81 59.20 -29.47 15.99
C ASN A 81 60.53 -28.81 16.41
N GLN A 82 60.57 -28.03 17.50
CA GLN A 82 61.80 -27.41 18.00
C GLN A 82 62.11 -27.82 19.45
N GLN A 83 62.44 -29.10 19.67
CA GLN A 83 63.19 -29.55 20.83
C GLN A 83 63.93 -30.86 20.50
N GLU A 84 65.15 -30.76 19.97
CA GLU A 84 66.31 -31.56 20.43
C GLU A 84 67.63 -31.07 19.79
N LEU A 85 68.72 -31.26 20.53
CA LEU A 85 69.98 -30.52 20.56
C LEU A 85 70.96 -30.73 19.37
N ALA A 86 71.84 -29.74 19.14
CA ALA A 86 73.04 -29.75 18.27
C ALA A 86 74.28 -30.39 18.95
N PRO A 87 75.55 -30.40 18.43
CA PRO A 87 76.09 -29.97 17.11
C PRO A 87 77.19 -30.89 16.48
N THR A 88 77.46 -30.78 15.15
CA THR A 88 78.85 -30.74 14.60
C THR A 88 78.92 -30.33 13.11
N ILE A 89 79.45 -29.12 12.89
CA ILE A 89 80.37 -28.60 11.85
C ILE A 89 80.48 -29.37 10.50
N LYS A 90 80.07 -28.72 9.40
CA LYS A 90 80.97 -28.21 8.33
C LYS A 90 80.24 -27.33 7.30
N VAL A 91 80.86 -26.19 7.04
CA VAL A 91 80.48 -25.09 6.14
C VAL A 91 80.82 -25.45 4.70
N ASN A 92 79.88 -25.33 3.73
CA ASN A 92 79.99 -24.35 2.63
C ASN A 92 78.90 -24.40 1.53
N LYS A 93 78.61 -23.19 1.06
CA LYS A 93 78.13 -22.75 -0.28
C LYS A 93 76.62 -22.67 -0.58
N LYS A 94 76.16 -21.41 -0.50
CA LYS A 94 75.15 -20.71 -1.32
C LYS A 94 74.58 -21.52 -2.50
N GLN A 95 73.27 -21.81 -2.47
CA GLN A 95 72.48 -21.93 -3.69
C GLN A 95 71.14 -21.20 -3.53
N LYS A 96 70.81 -20.45 -4.58
CA LYS A 96 69.73 -19.48 -4.69
C LYS A 96 68.36 -20.14 -4.51
N HIS A 97 67.47 -19.42 -3.84
CA HIS A 97 66.04 -19.66 -3.79
C HIS A 97 65.48 -19.73 -5.23
N ASN A 98 65.15 -20.93 -5.71
CA ASN A 98 64.28 -21.12 -6.86
C ASN A 98 63.12 -22.01 -6.41
N THR A 99 62.04 -21.38 -5.99
CA THR A 99 60.71 -21.99 -5.83
C THR A 99 60.23 -22.58 -7.15
N PRO A 100 59.80 -23.85 -7.21
CA PRO A 100 58.86 -24.32 -8.21
C PRO A 100 57.46 -24.31 -7.60
N LEU A 101 56.69 -23.26 -7.89
CA LEU A 101 55.25 -23.24 -7.72
C LEU A 101 54.63 -24.28 -8.66
N SER A 102 54.19 -25.42 -8.12
CA SER A 102 53.24 -26.29 -8.82
C SER A 102 52.00 -26.49 -7.95
N ASN A 103 51.18 -25.44 -7.90
CA ASN A 103 49.82 -25.51 -7.37
C ASN A 103 48.87 -26.26 -8.34
N GLN A 104 49.37 -26.76 -9.47
CA GLN A 104 48.59 -27.54 -10.43
C GLN A 104 48.02 -28.81 -9.80
N GLN A 105 48.76 -29.49 -8.92
CA GLN A 105 48.25 -30.71 -8.27
C GLN A 105 47.09 -30.44 -7.30
N ILE A 106 47.04 -29.24 -6.70
CA ILE A 106 45.95 -28.82 -5.81
C ILE A 106 44.73 -28.42 -6.65
N LEU A 107 44.96 -27.71 -7.76
CA LEU A 107 43.92 -27.35 -8.72
C LEU A 107 43.31 -28.60 -9.37
N ASP A 108 44.13 -29.57 -9.76
CA ASP A 108 43.68 -30.84 -10.36
C ASP A 108 42.86 -31.65 -9.36
N LYS A 109 43.23 -31.66 -8.07
CA LYS A 109 42.39 -32.26 -7.02
C LYS A 109 41.05 -31.53 -6.85
N LEU A 110 41.04 -30.19 -6.92
CA LEU A 110 39.81 -29.40 -6.84
C LEU A 110 38.90 -29.68 -8.06
N PHE A 111 39.44 -29.71 -9.27
CA PHE A 111 38.68 -30.00 -10.47
C PHE A 111 38.19 -31.45 -10.53
N GLN A 112 39.01 -32.43 -10.13
CA GLN A 112 38.58 -33.84 -10.06
C GLN A 112 37.51 -34.08 -8.99
N SER A 113 37.59 -33.40 -7.84
CA SER A 113 36.56 -33.49 -6.79
C SER A 113 35.20 -32.93 -7.24
N GLN A 114 35.19 -31.90 -8.10
CA GLN A 114 33.96 -31.37 -8.69
C GLN A 114 33.38 -32.27 -9.80
N ILE A 115 34.23 -33.00 -10.53
CA ILE A 115 33.79 -33.94 -11.58
C ILE A 115 33.19 -35.22 -10.99
N HIS A 116 33.76 -35.76 -9.89
CA HIS A 116 33.17 -36.90 -9.18
C HIS A 116 31.86 -36.54 -8.47
N ASN A 117 31.73 -35.34 -7.92
CA ASN A 117 30.48 -34.88 -7.33
C ASN A 117 29.40 -34.56 -8.38
N LYS A 118 29.76 -34.23 -9.62
CA LYS A 118 28.80 -34.03 -10.73
C LYS A 118 28.14 -35.32 -11.22
N LYS A 119 28.75 -36.50 -11.03
CA LYS A 119 28.11 -37.80 -11.36
C LYS A 119 27.10 -38.28 -10.30
N SER A 120 27.07 -37.66 -9.11
CA SER A 120 26.13 -37.99 -8.04
C SER A 120 25.11 -36.87 -7.74
N LEU A 121 25.07 -35.82 -8.56
CA LEU A 121 24.15 -34.68 -8.45
C LEU A 121 23.24 -34.55 -9.68
N GLU A 122 22.90 -35.67 -10.32
CA GLU A 122 21.65 -35.75 -11.04
C GLU A 122 20.56 -35.97 -9.99
N SER A 123 19.91 -34.89 -9.54
CA SER A 123 18.57 -35.03 -8.97
C SER A 123 17.76 -35.91 -9.92
N PRO A 124 17.01 -36.93 -9.47
CA PRO A 124 16.24 -37.76 -10.39
C PRO A 124 15.27 -36.85 -11.15
N CYS A 125 15.64 -36.49 -12.39
CA CYS A 125 14.78 -35.75 -13.28
C CYS A 125 13.68 -36.74 -13.65
N LYS A 126 12.53 -36.61 -12.99
CA LYS A 126 11.35 -37.37 -13.36
C LYS A 126 10.85 -36.81 -14.69
N THR A 127 11.37 -37.35 -15.78
CA THR A 127 10.79 -37.15 -17.11
C THR A 127 9.45 -37.87 -17.11
N ILE A 128 8.37 -37.08 -17.05
CA ILE A 128 7.00 -37.59 -17.14
C ILE A 128 6.57 -37.44 -18.59
N ASP A 129 6.33 -38.56 -19.26
CA ASP A 129 5.70 -38.56 -20.58
C ASP A 129 4.21 -38.24 -20.40
N VAL A 130 3.85 -37.01 -20.72
CA VAL A 130 2.45 -36.57 -20.76
C VAL A 130 1.89 -36.76 -22.17
N PRO A 131 0.77 -37.47 -22.33
CA PRO A 131 0.11 -37.54 -23.62
C PRO A 131 -0.39 -36.15 -23.99
N PHE A 132 0.19 -35.56 -25.04
CA PHE A 132 -0.23 -34.28 -25.58
C PHE A 132 -0.71 -34.45 -27.01
N SER A 133 -1.81 -33.77 -27.36
CA SER A 133 -2.35 -33.75 -28.71
C SER A 133 -2.34 -32.32 -29.23
N LEU A 134 -1.49 -32.06 -30.22
CA LEU A 134 -1.46 -30.77 -30.92
C LEU A 134 -2.82 -30.44 -31.55
N ASN A 135 -3.58 -31.44 -31.99
CA ASN A 135 -4.90 -31.24 -32.57
C ASN A 135 -5.94 -30.86 -31.51
N HIS A 136 -5.81 -31.36 -30.26
CA HIS A 136 -6.66 -30.89 -29.16
C HIS A 136 -6.32 -29.45 -28.78
N LEU A 137 -5.02 -29.14 -28.69
CA LEU A 137 -4.55 -27.78 -28.42
C LEU A 137 -5.04 -26.78 -29.49
N LYS A 138 -4.85 -27.09 -30.77
CA LYS A 138 -5.32 -26.26 -31.90
C LYS A 138 -6.84 -26.05 -31.86
N ARG A 139 -7.62 -27.11 -31.58
CA ARG A 139 -9.09 -26.99 -31.45
C ARG A 139 -9.50 -26.12 -30.25
N GLN A 140 -8.81 -26.25 -29.12
CA GLN A 140 -9.06 -25.42 -27.94
C GLN A 140 -8.68 -23.96 -28.18
N LEU A 141 -7.57 -23.72 -28.88
CA LEU A 141 -7.11 -22.38 -29.27
C LEU A 141 -8.09 -21.71 -30.25
N ALA A 142 -8.60 -22.47 -31.23
CA ALA A 142 -9.62 -22.01 -32.17
C ALA A 142 -10.98 -21.72 -31.51
N ARG A 143 -11.31 -22.39 -30.40
CA ARG A 143 -12.50 -22.08 -29.58
C ARG A 143 -12.31 -20.79 -28.77
N LEU A 144 -11.11 -20.60 -28.21
CA LEU A 144 -10.76 -19.40 -27.45
C LEU A 144 -10.64 -18.15 -28.33
N SER A 145 -10.18 -18.29 -29.58
CA SER A 145 -10.12 -17.19 -30.55
C SER A 145 -11.50 -16.75 -31.05
N LYS A 146 -12.47 -17.67 -31.14
CA LYS A 146 -13.88 -17.33 -31.45
C LYS A 146 -14.61 -16.59 -30.32
N SER A 147 -14.08 -16.61 -29.10
CA SER A 147 -14.59 -15.85 -27.95
C SER A 147 -14.09 -14.40 -27.91
N HIS A 148 -13.25 -13.98 -28.86
CA HIS A 148 -12.50 -12.72 -28.82
C HIS A 148 -13.26 -11.51 -29.43
N GLU A 149 -14.55 -11.65 -29.77
CA GLU A 149 -15.34 -10.61 -30.44
C GLU A 149 -15.98 -9.56 -29.51
N SER A 150 -15.88 -9.68 -28.18
CA SER A 150 -16.30 -8.59 -27.29
C SER A 150 -15.13 -7.61 -27.11
N GLY A 151 -15.18 -6.45 -27.76
CA GLY A 151 -14.15 -5.39 -27.78
C GLY A 151 -13.81 -4.69 -26.45
N ALA A 152 -13.79 -5.42 -25.34
CA ALA A 152 -13.22 -4.98 -24.07
C ALA A 152 -11.91 -5.75 -23.84
N GLU A 153 -10.83 -5.01 -23.61
CA GLU A 153 -9.50 -5.52 -23.30
C GLU A 153 -9.59 -6.54 -22.13
N ARG A 154 -9.54 -7.84 -22.46
CA ARG A 154 -9.84 -8.91 -21.51
C ARG A 154 -8.59 -9.28 -20.72
N LEU A 155 -8.55 -8.83 -19.47
CA LEU A 155 -7.53 -9.25 -18.52
C LEU A 155 -7.65 -10.74 -18.20
N ARG A 156 -6.55 -11.50 -18.36
CA ARG A 156 -6.43 -12.91 -18.01
C ARG A 156 -5.43 -13.08 -16.87
N LEU A 157 -5.87 -13.69 -15.77
CA LEU A 157 -5.00 -14.04 -14.65
C LEU A 157 -4.08 -15.21 -15.02
N ILE A 158 -2.77 -15.04 -14.79
CA ILE A 158 -1.76 -16.08 -15.06
C ILE A 158 -1.34 -16.76 -13.76
N ASN A 159 -0.70 -16.03 -12.84
CA ASN A 159 -0.16 -16.61 -11.61
C ASN A 159 0.13 -15.54 -10.53
N CYS A 160 0.46 -15.97 -9.32
CA CYS A 160 0.84 -15.11 -8.19
C CYS A 160 2.37 -15.04 -8.04
N LEU A 161 2.88 -13.83 -7.81
CA LEU A 161 4.22 -13.58 -7.28
C LEU A 161 4.15 -13.54 -5.76
N THR A 162 4.31 -14.72 -5.15
CA THR A 162 4.14 -14.94 -3.70
C THR A 162 5.03 -14.07 -2.83
N SER A 163 6.18 -13.61 -3.32
CA SER A 163 7.11 -12.74 -2.58
C SER A 163 6.61 -11.31 -2.40
N TYR A 164 5.68 -10.85 -3.24
CA TYR A 164 5.26 -9.43 -3.29
C TYR A 164 3.73 -9.24 -3.23
N ASN A 165 2.97 -10.32 -3.00
CA ASN A 165 1.50 -10.33 -3.07
C ASN A 165 0.94 -9.70 -4.36
N GLY A 166 1.71 -9.77 -5.44
CA GLY A 166 1.35 -9.23 -6.75
C GLY A 166 0.93 -10.36 -7.67
N TRP A 167 0.01 -10.07 -8.59
CA TRP A 167 -0.54 -11.07 -9.51
C TRP A 167 -0.19 -10.73 -10.95
N ILE A 168 0.31 -11.72 -11.68
CA ILE A 168 0.62 -11.58 -13.11
C ILE A 168 -0.67 -11.71 -13.89
N VAL A 169 -0.96 -10.69 -14.67
CA VAL A 169 -2.13 -10.58 -15.53
C VAL A 169 -1.64 -10.29 -16.95
N ALA A 170 -2.19 -11.01 -17.93
CA ALA A 170 -2.00 -10.70 -19.34
C ALA A 170 -3.21 -9.94 -19.89
N SER A 171 -2.93 -9.01 -20.78
CA SER A 171 -3.91 -8.26 -21.53
C SER A 171 -3.44 -8.15 -22.97
N GLU A 172 -4.07 -8.86 -23.89
CA GLU A 172 -3.72 -8.95 -25.32
C GLU A 172 -2.22 -8.96 -25.63
N ARG A 173 -1.58 -7.79 -25.70
CA ARG A 173 -0.15 -7.59 -26.03
C ARG A 173 0.73 -7.18 -24.84
N LYS A 174 0.24 -7.26 -23.61
CA LYS A 174 0.92 -6.74 -22.41
C LYS A 174 0.86 -7.76 -21.27
N LEU A 175 2.01 -7.97 -20.66
CA LEU A 175 2.14 -8.63 -19.36
C LEU A 175 2.21 -7.55 -18.29
N MET A 176 1.38 -7.68 -17.26
CA MET A 176 1.22 -6.68 -16.20
C MET A 176 1.21 -7.32 -14.82
N LEU A 177 1.55 -6.52 -13.81
CA LEU A 177 1.48 -6.84 -12.40
C LEU A 177 0.30 -6.11 -11.75
N LEU A 178 -0.69 -6.88 -11.31
CA LEU A 178 -1.83 -6.44 -10.54
C LEU A 178 -1.50 -6.39 -9.05
N ASN A 179 -1.78 -5.25 -8.41
CA ASN A 179 -1.82 -5.16 -6.96
C ASN A 179 -3.27 -5.26 -6.48
N PRO A 180 -3.69 -6.37 -5.84
CA PRO A 180 -5.08 -6.57 -5.45
C PRO A 180 -5.55 -5.60 -4.37
N PHE A 181 -4.68 -5.21 -3.43
CA PHE A 181 -5.04 -4.27 -2.36
C PHE A 181 -5.42 -2.91 -2.93
N ARG A 182 -4.70 -2.41 -3.94
CA ARG A 182 -5.02 -1.14 -4.59
C ARG A 182 -6.38 -1.15 -5.27
N VAL A 183 -6.75 -2.28 -5.87
CA VAL A 183 -8.06 -2.45 -6.49
C VAL A 183 -9.15 -2.52 -5.42
N GLU A 184 -8.93 -3.26 -4.34
CA GLU A 184 -9.88 -3.34 -3.24
C GLU A 184 -10.06 -2.00 -2.52
N GLU A 185 -9.00 -1.21 -2.32
CA GLU A 185 -9.09 0.18 -1.82
C GLU A 185 -10.08 1.00 -2.66
N ALA A 186 -9.92 1.00 -3.98
CA ALA A 186 -10.79 1.77 -4.88
C ALA A 186 -12.23 1.25 -4.90
N LEU A 187 -12.42 -0.07 -4.92
CA LEU A 187 -13.75 -0.69 -4.88
C LEU A 187 -14.46 -0.41 -3.56
N LEU A 188 -13.75 -0.51 -2.43
CA LEU A 188 -14.27 -0.20 -1.11
C LEU A 188 -14.65 1.28 -1.01
N PHE A 189 -13.77 2.18 -1.44
CA PHE A 189 -14.04 3.61 -1.42
C PHE A 189 -15.28 3.96 -2.24
N LYS A 190 -15.40 3.46 -3.47
CA LYS A 190 -16.59 3.64 -4.30
C LYS A 190 -17.87 3.17 -3.58
N ARG A 191 -17.84 1.95 -3.04
CA ARG A 191 -18.98 1.38 -2.31
C ARG A 191 -19.37 2.20 -1.09
N LEU A 192 -18.39 2.68 -0.33
CA LEU A 192 -18.60 3.51 0.87
C LEU A 192 -19.23 4.85 0.49
N MET A 193 -18.70 5.53 -0.54
CA MET A 193 -19.25 6.80 -1.01
C MET A 193 -20.72 6.69 -1.41
N GLU A 194 -21.09 5.58 -2.07
CA GLU A 194 -22.45 5.31 -2.53
C GLU A 194 -23.41 4.90 -1.41
N ASN A 195 -22.98 4.00 -0.51
CA ASN A 195 -23.92 3.26 0.34
C ASN A 195 -23.71 3.42 1.85
N HIS A 196 -22.60 4.02 2.30
CA HIS A 196 -22.32 4.09 3.74
C HIS A 196 -23.34 4.96 4.48
N VAL A 197 -23.92 4.45 5.55
CA VAL A 197 -24.81 5.23 6.43
C VAL A 197 -24.05 5.49 7.73
N PHE A 198 -23.81 6.76 8.03
CA PHE A 198 -23.16 7.14 9.28
C PHE A 198 -24.07 6.87 10.47
N GLN A 199 -23.49 6.31 11.53
CA GLN A 199 -24.18 6.23 12.81
C GLN A 199 -24.30 7.63 13.42
N THR A 200 -25.50 7.94 13.92
CA THR A 200 -25.85 9.21 14.55
C THR A 200 -25.99 9.05 16.05
N GLU A 201 -25.62 10.09 16.79
CA GLU A 201 -25.85 10.19 18.23
C GLU A 201 -26.68 11.43 18.51
N ALA A 202 -27.54 11.35 19.53
CA ALA A 202 -28.34 12.48 19.98
C ALA A 202 -27.45 13.63 20.46
N LEU A 203 -27.85 14.84 20.09
CA LEU A 203 -27.25 16.06 20.60
C LEU A 203 -27.83 16.39 21.97
N ASP A 204 -26.98 16.82 22.90
CA ASP A 204 -27.42 17.26 24.24
C ASP A 204 -28.37 18.45 24.12
N THR A 205 -28.05 19.36 23.18
CA THR A 205 -28.90 20.49 22.79
C THR A 205 -29.18 20.40 21.29
N PRO A 206 -30.44 20.16 20.88
CA PRO A 206 -30.82 20.23 19.47
C PRO A 206 -30.45 21.58 18.85
N ILE A 207 -29.99 21.56 17.60
CA ILE A 207 -29.54 22.77 16.90
C ILE A 207 -30.69 23.28 16.03
N ALA A 208 -31.26 24.43 16.38
CA ALA A 208 -32.27 25.09 15.56
C ALA A 208 -31.67 25.61 14.25
N LEU A 209 -32.27 25.22 13.13
CA LEU A 209 -31.88 25.63 11.79
C LEU A 209 -32.61 26.92 11.42
N THR A 210 -31.85 27.99 11.26
CA THR A 210 -32.37 29.31 10.87
C THR A 210 -31.74 29.77 9.55
N ASN A 211 -32.40 30.71 8.88
CA ASN A 211 -31.90 31.30 7.63
C ASN A 211 -30.50 31.90 7.78
N SER A 212 -30.19 32.52 8.93
CA SER A 212 -28.87 33.10 9.20
C SER A 212 -27.78 32.03 9.33
N LEU A 213 -28.11 30.87 9.89
CA LEU A 213 -27.16 29.78 10.13
C LEU A 213 -26.80 29.04 8.84
N LEU A 214 -27.78 28.81 7.96
CA LEU A 214 -27.57 28.15 6.67
C LEU A 214 -27.12 29.12 5.56
N GLY A 215 -27.29 30.43 5.76
CA GLY A 215 -26.88 31.45 4.80
C GLY A 215 -27.91 31.77 3.72
N GLY A 216 -29.21 31.60 4.02
CA GLY A 216 -30.32 32.05 3.17
C GLY A 216 -31.58 31.15 3.24
N PRO A 217 -32.76 31.68 2.86
CA PRO A 217 -34.03 30.96 2.91
C PRO A 217 -34.12 29.79 1.95
N GLN A 218 -33.39 29.83 0.82
CA GLN A 218 -33.40 28.78 -0.19
C GLN A 218 -33.04 27.39 0.35
N TYR A 219 -32.22 27.33 1.41
CA TYR A 219 -31.83 26.07 2.04
C TYR A 219 -32.93 25.50 2.92
N ILE A 220 -33.67 26.36 3.64
CA ILE A 220 -34.81 25.96 4.46
C ILE A 220 -35.96 25.50 3.56
N ASP A 221 -36.28 26.27 2.51
CA ASP A 221 -37.31 25.90 1.53
C ASP A 221 -36.95 24.58 0.82
N GLY A 222 -35.68 24.46 0.41
CA GLY A 222 -35.16 23.24 -0.19
C GLY A 222 -35.28 22.03 0.73
N LEU A 223 -34.91 22.18 2.00
CA LEU A 223 -35.04 21.15 3.02
C LEU A 223 -36.51 20.77 3.23
N CYS A 224 -37.40 21.75 3.39
CA CYS A 224 -38.85 21.54 3.51
C CYS A 224 -39.49 20.81 2.33
N ASN A 225 -38.86 20.78 1.15
CA ASN A 225 -39.35 20.03 -0.02
C ASN A 225 -38.76 18.61 -0.14
N MET A 226 -37.83 18.22 0.73
CA MET A 226 -37.22 16.88 0.71
C MET A 226 -38.16 15.79 1.24
N GLN A 227 -37.73 14.54 1.05
CA GLN A 227 -38.46 13.36 1.51
C GLN A 227 -38.56 13.31 3.04
N LYS A 228 -39.77 13.02 3.53
CA LYS A 228 -40.14 13.02 4.95
C LYS A 228 -40.98 11.81 5.30
N GLU A 229 -40.89 11.37 6.55
CA GLU A 229 -41.80 10.39 7.15
C GLU A 229 -43.02 11.07 7.76
N TYR A 230 -44.20 10.82 7.20
CA TYR A 230 -45.44 11.33 7.76
C TYR A 230 -45.92 10.42 8.88
N ASN A 231 -45.50 10.71 10.11
CA ASN A 231 -46.01 9.99 11.28
C ASN A 231 -47.07 10.86 11.99
N THR A 232 -48.33 10.48 11.82
CA THR A 232 -49.51 11.33 12.13
C THR A 232 -49.85 11.43 13.61
N LEU A 233 -49.16 10.72 14.50
CA LEU A 233 -49.55 10.60 15.90
C LEU A 233 -49.01 11.71 16.82
N THR A 234 -47.90 12.36 16.46
CA THR A 234 -47.20 13.32 17.35
C THR A 234 -47.05 14.72 16.75
N GLY A 235 -47.46 14.92 15.50
CA GLY A 235 -47.24 16.17 14.76
C GLY A 235 -45.78 16.45 14.42
N ILE A 236 -44.85 15.54 14.78
CA ILE A 236 -43.43 15.64 14.50
C ILE A 236 -43.11 14.84 13.25
N THR A 237 -42.38 15.46 12.32
CA THR A 237 -41.98 14.85 11.06
C THR A 237 -40.46 14.74 11.01
N TYR A 238 -39.94 13.58 10.61
CA TYR A 238 -38.51 13.39 10.40
C TYR A 238 -38.18 13.36 8.91
N PHE A 239 -37.03 13.91 8.54
CA PHE A 239 -36.51 13.79 7.19
C PHE A 239 -35.92 12.40 6.98
N THR A 240 -36.34 11.75 5.90
CA THR A 240 -35.85 10.41 5.50
C THR A 240 -35.06 10.44 4.20
N ASP A 241 -34.82 11.64 3.65
CA ASP A 241 -34.01 11.79 2.43
C ASP A 241 -32.63 11.14 2.64
N PRO A 242 -32.25 10.13 1.82
CA PRO A 242 -30.98 9.43 1.98
C PRO A 242 -29.77 10.38 1.94
N ARG A 243 -29.87 11.51 1.24
CA ARG A 243 -28.78 12.49 1.14
C ARG A 243 -28.50 13.20 2.45
N LEU A 244 -29.47 13.23 3.38
CA LEU A 244 -29.29 13.74 4.74
C LEU A 244 -28.91 12.61 5.69
N VAL A 245 -29.70 11.54 5.70
CA VAL A 245 -29.55 10.42 6.64
C VAL A 245 -28.22 9.70 6.43
N CYS A 246 -27.86 9.37 5.18
CA CYS A 246 -26.61 8.68 4.89
C CYS A 246 -25.38 9.54 5.19
N ASN A 247 -25.52 10.86 5.24
CA ASN A 247 -24.47 11.79 5.67
C ASN A 247 -24.46 12.02 7.19
N GLY A 248 -25.30 11.31 7.94
CA GLY A 248 -25.27 11.34 9.41
C GLY A 248 -25.97 12.55 9.99
N PHE A 249 -27.05 13.04 9.36
CA PHE A 249 -27.95 14.03 9.94
C PHE A 249 -29.35 13.46 10.13
N LYS A 250 -29.88 13.60 11.34
CA LYS A 250 -31.30 13.38 11.63
C LYS A 250 -31.95 14.70 11.99
N ILE A 251 -32.79 15.16 11.07
CA ILE A 251 -33.44 16.46 11.16
C ILE A 251 -34.92 16.26 11.47
N ARG A 252 -35.41 17.07 12.39
CA ARG A 252 -36.80 17.15 12.83
C ARG A 252 -37.47 18.39 12.25
N LEU A 253 -38.70 18.23 11.80
CA LEU A 253 -39.61 19.30 11.41
C LEU A 253 -40.81 19.30 12.36
N THR A 254 -41.06 20.44 12.98
CA THR A 254 -42.31 20.74 13.69
C THR A 254 -43.11 21.72 12.84
N PRO A 255 -44.26 21.31 12.26
CA PRO A 255 -45.08 22.17 11.41
C PRO A 255 -45.62 23.38 12.19
N GLY A 256 -45.43 24.58 11.63
CA GLY A 256 -46.11 25.82 12.03
C GLY A 256 -47.31 26.12 11.14
N ALA A 257 -48.07 27.19 11.40
CA ALA A 257 -49.26 27.53 10.60
C ALA A 257 -48.91 27.99 9.17
N SER A 258 -47.66 28.42 8.95
CA SER A 258 -47.08 28.69 7.63
C SER A 258 -45.67 28.10 7.50
N THR A 259 -45.14 28.06 6.27
CA THR A 259 -43.75 27.62 6.00
C THR A 259 -42.70 28.49 6.69
N ALA A 260 -43.01 29.77 6.92
CA ALA A 260 -42.15 30.70 7.66
C ALA A 260 -42.11 30.42 9.17
N GLU A 261 -43.08 29.67 9.69
CA GLU A 261 -43.19 29.27 11.10
C GLU A 261 -42.75 27.83 11.35
N HIS A 262 -42.29 27.12 10.30
CA HIS A 262 -41.77 25.77 10.46
C HIS A 262 -40.51 25.77 11.30
N HIS A 263 -40.54 24.99 12.39
CA HIS A 263 -39.39 24.87 13.27
C HIS A 263 -38.58 23.62 12.90
N LEU A 264 -37.35 23.86 12.44
CA LEU A 264 -36.43 22.83 11.97
C LEU A 264 -35.25 22.69 12.93
N GLU A 265 -34.93 21.46 13.31
CA GLU A 265 -33.84 21.20 14.24
C GLU A 265 -33.05 19.96 13.86
N ILE A 266 -31.73 20.02 14.04
CA ILE A 266 -30.87 18.83 14.05
C ILE A 266 -30.98 18.19 15.44
N GLN A 267 -31.51 16.97 15.49
CA GLN A 267 -31.65 16.22 16.74
C GLN A 267 -30.46 15.27 16.96
N GLU A 268 -30.02 14.60 15.90
CA GLU A 268 -28.89 13.68 15.95
C GLU A 268 -27.93 14.00 14.82
N MET A 269 -26.64 13.85 15.10
CA MET A 269 -25.59 13.96 14.10
C MET A 269 -24.50 12.94 14.34
N THR A 270 -23.72 12.62 13.31
CA THR A 270 -22.58 11.72 13.46
C THR A 270 -21.44 12.36 14.26
N ARG A 271 -20.80 11.58 15.14
CA ARG A 271 -19.66 12.03 15.98
C ARG A 271 -18.31 11.45 15.57
N CYS A 272 -18.24 10.59 14.56
CA CYS A 272 -16.98 10.00 14.12
C CYS A 272 -16.08 11.01 13.38
N LEU A 273 -16.63 12.14 12.95
CA LEU A 273 -15.91 13.17 12.21
C LEU A 273 -15.62 14.39 13.10
N PRO A 274 -14.36 14.85 13.18
CA PRO A 274 -14.02 16.05 13.94
C PRO A 274 -14.60 17.30 13.28
N PHE A 275 -15.14 18.21 14.09
CA PHE A 275 -15.73 19.49 13.63
C PHE A 275 -16.82 19.32 12.57
N TYR A 276 -17.58 18.22 12.61
CA TYR A 276 -18.72 17.98 11.72
C TYR A 276 -19.97 18.72 12.21
N GLY A 277 -20.66 19.44 11.33
CA GLY A 277 -21.84 20.21 11.75
C GLY A 277 -22.48 21.00 10.61
N ILE A 278 -22.96 22.21 10.93
CA ILE A 278 -23.85 22.97 10.03
C ILE A 278 -23.18 23.38 8.71
N SER A 279 -21.88 23.66 8.72
CA SER A 279 -21.17 23.98 7.48
C SER A 279 -21.17 22.80 6.51
N ASP A 280 -21.10 21.57 7.02
CA ASP A 280 -21.14 20.35 6.21
C ASP A 280 -22.58 20.09 5.72
N LEU A 281 -23.60 20.31 6.57
CA LEU A 281 -25.00 20.27 6.13
C LEU A 281 -25.25 21.26 4.98
N ARG A 282 -24.73 22.49 5.08
CA ARG A 282 -24.83 23.48 4.01
C ARG A 282 -24.16 23.01 2.72
N GLU A 283 -23.02 22.32 2.80
CA GLU A 283 -22.36 21.74 1.63
C GLU A 283 -23.25 20.70 0.94
N ILE A 284 -23.90 19.83 1.72
CA ILE A 284 -24.88 18.84 1.21
C ILE A 284 -26.04 19.55 0.51
N LEU A 285 -26.66 20.53 1.19
CA LEU A 285 -27.81 21.25 0.64
C LEU A 285 -27.43 22.03 -0.62
N ASN A 286 -26.24 22.63 -0.66
CA ASN A 286 -25.72 23.31 -1.84
C ASN A 286 -25.50 22.33 -3.00
N ALA A 287 -24.97 21.13 -2.74
CA ALA A 287 -24.85 20.09 -3.77
C ALA A 287 -26.22 19.65 -4.30
N ILE A 288 -27.23 19.55 -3.43
CA ILE A 288 -28.60 19.19 -3.83
C ILE A 288 -29.25 20.29 -4.65
N LEU A 289 -29.23 21.54 -4.19
CA LEU A 289 -29.99 22.63 -4.78
C LEU A 289 -29.28 23.26 -5.99
N SER A 290 -27.97 23.52 -5.87
CA SER A 290 -27.22 24.22 -6.93
C SER A 290 -26.63 23.28 -7.96
N LYS A 291 -26.23 22.07 -7.56
CA LYS A 291 -25.64 21.06 -8.46
C LYS A 291 -26.61 19.94 -8.84
N ASN A 292 -27.86 20.01 -8.37
CA ASN A 292 -28.91 19.03 -8.65
C ASN A 292 -28.51 17.57 -8.33
N ALA A 293 -27.80 17.36 -7.21
CA ALA A 293 -27.34 16.04 -6.80
C ALA A 293 -28.51 15.07 -6.58
N GLN A 294 -28.52 13.96 -7.34
CA GLN A 294 -29.58 12.94 -7.29
C GLN A 294 -29.22 11.78 -6.36
N SER A 295 -27.94 11.54 -6.11
CA SER A 295 -27.46 10.43 -5.29
C SER A 295 -26.64 10.92 -4.10
N VAL A 296 -26.53 10.05 -3.08
CA VAL A 296 -25.71 10.31 -1.90
C VAL A 296 -24.27 10.59 -2.30
N TYR A 297 -23.71 9.81 -3.21
CA TYR A 297 -22.35 9.97 -3.74
C TYR A 297 -22.05 11.42 -4.18
N GLN A 298 -23.00 12.08 -4.84
CA GLN A 298 -22.83 13.41 -5.41
C GLN A 298 -22.92 14.55 -4.38
N CYS A 299 -23.46 14.27 -3.20
CA CYS A 299 -23.65 15.27 -2.14
C CYS A 299 -22.88 14.92 -0.86
N ARG A 300 -21.87 14.06 -0.93
CA ARG A 300 -20.93 13.79 0.16
C ARG A 300 -20.05 15.04 0.40
N PRO A 301 -20.05 15.62 1.62
CA PRO A 301 -19.12 16.67 1.98
C PRO A 301 -17.66 16.22 1.87
N LEU A 302 -16.75 17.16 1.62
CA LEU A 302 -15.32 16.87 1.53
C LEU A 302 -14.78 16.13 2.77
N LYS A 303 -15.21 16.53 3.98
CA LYS A 303 -14.79 15.85 5.22
C LYS A 303 -15.19 14.38 5.25
N ILE A 304 -16.41 14.09 4.80
CA ILE A 304 -16.91 12.71 4.72
C ILE A 304 -16.13 11.93 3.66
N ALA A 305 -15.88 12.52 2.50
CA ALA A 305 -15.11 11.86 1.45
C ALA A 305 -13.72 11.45 1.95
N ASN A 306 -13.00 12.37 2.60
CA ASN A 306 -11.67 12.11 3.16
C ASN A 306 -11.70 11.05 4.28
N TYR A 307 -12.74 11.07 5.12
CA TYR A 307 -12.92 10.05 6.15
C TYR A 307 -13.14 8.66 5.53
N LEU A 308 -14.04 8.56 4.55
CA LEU A 308 -14.35 7.28 3.87
C LEU A 308 -13.16 6.77 3.06
N GLU A 309 -12.32 7.65 2.53
CA GLU A 309 -11.05 7.29 1.91
C GLU A 309 -10.12 6.61 2.92
N GLY A 310 -9.89 7.25 4.08
CA GLY A 310 -9.11 6.67 5.17
C GLY A 310 -9.67 5.33 5.67
N GLU A 311 -11.00 5.23 5.77
CA GLU A 311 -11.68 3.98 6.13
C GLU A 311 -11.52 2.89 5.06
N ALA A 312 -11.58 3.24 3.77
CA ALA A 312 -11.31 2.29 2.70
C ALA A 312 -9.88 1.72 2.80
N VAL A 313 -8.87 2.55 3.09
CA VAL A 313 -7.49 2.09 3.36
C VAL A 313 -7.45 1.16 4.56
N ARG A 314 -8.08 1.57 5.66
CA ARG A 314 -8.07 0.81 6.92
C ARG A 314 -8.70 -0.57 6.74
N LEU A 315 -9.81 -0.65 6.02
CA LEU A 315 -10.50 -1.91 5.70
C LEU A 315 -9.69 -2.74 4.71
N ALA A 316 -9.09 -2.15 3.68
CA ALA A 316 -8.24 -2.86 2.73
C ALA A 316 -7.02 -3.51 3.41
N ARG A 317 -6.46 -2.87 4.45
CA ARG A 317 -5.35 -3.43 5.25
C ARG A 317 -5.75 -4.62 6.12
N GLN A 318 -7.04 -4.81 6.38
CA GLN A 318 -7.55 -5.97 7.13
C GLN A 318 -7.81 -7.18 6.24
N LEU A 319 -7.67 -7.02 4.92
CA LEU A 319 -7.81 -8.14 3.98
C LEU A 319 -6.73 -9.20 4.22
N PRO A 320 -7.00 -10.46 3.85
CA PRO A 320 -6.01 -11.51 3.93
C PRO A 320 -4.72 -11.14 3.19
N LEU A 321 -3.57 -11.43 3.79
CA LEU A 321 -2.26 -11.20 3.15
C LEU A 321 -2.10 -12.04 1.88
N ARG A 322 -2.81 -13.15 1.78
CA ARG A 322 -2.79 -14.07 0.64
C ARG A 322 -4.20 -14.23 0.11
N PHE A 323 -4.36 -13.96 -1.19
CA PHE A 323 -5.58 -14.21 -1.92
C PHE A 323 -5.51 -15.56 -2.61
N SER A 324 -6.64 -16.24 -2.73
CA SER A 324 -6.76 -17.36 -3.66
C SER A 324 -6.86 -16.87 -5.10
N ARG A 325 -6.71 -17.78 -6.07
CA ARG A 325 -6.92 -17.45 -7.48
C ARG A 325 -8.35 -16.94 -7.72
N GLU A 326 -9.33 -17.59 -7.10
CA GLU A 326 -10.75 -17.24 -7.21
C GLU A 326 -11.04 -15.84 -6.68
N ASP A 327 -10.45 -15.48 -5.53
CA ASP A 327 -10.59 -14.14 -4.96
C ASP A 327 -10.12 -13.07 -5.95
N ILE A 328 -8.98 -13.29 -6.61
CA ILE A 328 -8.41 -12.34 -7.56
C ILE A 328 -9.23 -12.26 -8.84
N GLU A 329 -9.70 -13.39 -9.35
CA GLU A 329 -10.60 -13.41 -10.51
C GLU A 329 -11.88 -12.62 -10.20
N ASN A 330 -12.43 -12.77 -8.99
CA ASN A 330 -13.57 -11.98 -8.51
C ASN A 330 -13.22 -10.48 -8.35
N THR A 331 -12.08 -10.13 -7.75
CA THR A 331 -11.61 -8.75 -7.65
C THR A 331 -11.45 -8.11 -9.02
N MET A 332 -10.86 -8.82 -9.99
CA MET A 332 -10.72 -8.34 -11.38
C MET A 332 -12.07 -8.17 -12.07
N PHE A 333 -12.99 -9.10 -11.87
CA PHE A 333 -14.35 -8.97 -12.39
C PHE A 333 -15.05 -7.74 -11.82
N ARG A 334 -15.02 -7.56 -10.49
CA ARG A 334 -15.58 -6.39 -9.81
C ARG A 334 -14.92 -5.10 -10.27
N MET A 335 -13.60 -5.09 -10.45
CA MET A 335 -12.84 -3.96 -10.99
C MET A 335 -13.40 -3.52 -12.35
N GLN A 336 -13.57 -4.45 -13.29
CA GLN A 336 -14.07 -4.15 -14.64
C GLN A 336 -15.54 -3.70 -14.65
N GLN A 337 -16.36 -4.23 -13.74
CA GLN A 337 -17.79 -3.90 -13.67
C GLN A 337 -18.07 -2.58 -12.95
N HIS A 338 -17.37 -2.33 -11.84
CA HIS A 338 -17.70 -1.23 -10.94
C HIS A 338 -16.77 -0.04 -11.09
N LEU A 339 -15.51 -0.23 -11.49
CA LEU A 339 -14.63 0.91 -11.77
C LEU A 339 -14.81 1.30 -13.24
N GLY A 340 -14.96 2.61 -13.49
CA GLY A 340 -15.06 3.12 -14.86
C GLY A 340 -13.80 2.79 -15.65
N LYS A 341 -13.89 2.74 -16.98
CA LYS A 341 -12.73 2.45 -17.85
C LYS A 341 -11.54 3.40 -17.62
N ASP A 342 -11.84 4.60 -17.14
CA ASP A 342 -10.85 5.65 -16.85
C ASP A 342 -10.24 5.52 -15.44
N CYS A 343 -10.81 4.69 -14.57
CA CYS A 343 -10.30 4.45 -13.23
C CYS A 343 -9.26 3.33 -13.29
N ASN A 344 -7.98 3.72 -13.37
CA ASN A 344 -6.85 2.80 -13.37
C ASN A 344 -5.91 2.96 -12.16
N LYS A 345 -6.32 3.78 -11.17
CA LYS A 345 -5.53 4.16 -10.00
C LYS A 345 -6.33 3.98 -8.71
N CYS A 346 -5.62 3.66 -7.64
CA CYS A 346 -6.21 3.67 -6.30
C CYS A 346 -6.39 5.10 -5.77
N ILE A 347 -6.98 5.20 -4.59
CA ILE A 347 -7.19 6.45 -3.85
C ILE A 347 -5.91 7.27 -3.63
N HIS A 348 -4.74 6.61 -3.64
CA HIS A 348 -3.42 7.26 -3.55
C HIS A 348 -2.80 7.60 -4.92
N ASP A 349 -3.59 7.63 -5.99
CA ASP A 349 -3.17 7.87 -7.39
C ASP A 349 -2.17 6.85 -7.96
N ARG A 350 -2.00 5.70 -7.32
CA ARG A 350 -1.09 4.65 -7.78
C ARG A 350 -1.81 3.65 -8.68
N PRO A 351 -1.20 3.19 -9.78
CA PRO A 351 -1.88 2.32 -10.73
C PRO A 351 -2.22 0.95 -10.14
N PHE A 352 -3.33 0.37 -10.59
CA PHE A 352 -3.72 -1.01 -10.27
C PHE A 352 -2.79 -2.03 -10.93
N LEU A 353 -2.48 -1.77 -12.19
CA LEU A 353 -1.69 -2.61 -13.10
C LEU A 353 -0.38 -1.90 -13.43
N HIS A 354 0.74 -2.58 -13.23
CA HIS A 354 2.06 -2.09 -13.66
C HIS A 354 2.50 -2.89 -14.87
N HIS A 355 2.92 -2.20 -15.92
CA HIS A 355 3.47 -2.87 -17.10
C HIS A 355 4.77 -3.60 -16.77
N LEU A 356 4.89 -4.86 -17.19
CA LEU A 356 6.11 -5.66 -17.07
C LEU A 356 6.80 -5.83 -18.42
N ALA A 357 6.07 -6.31 -19.44
CA ALA A 357 6.63 -6.58 -20.75
C ALA A 357 5.54 -6.56 -21.84
N SER A 358 5.91 -6.22 -23.06
CA SER A 358 5.06 -6.43 -24.23
C SER A 358 5.21 -7.87 -24.72
N ILE A 359 4.09 -8.51 -25.08
CA ILE A 359 4.08 -9.84 -25.69
C ILE A 359 4.35 -9.64 -27.18
N PRO A 360 5.46 -10.15 -27.74
CA PRO A 360 5.77 -9.97 -29.16
C PRO A 360 4.75 -10.71 -30.03
N GLU A 361 4.44 -10.12 -31.19
CA GLU A 361 3.67 -10.81 -32.22
C GLU A 361 4.54 -11.92 -32.80
N THR A 362 4.07 -13.16 -32.72
CA THR A 362 4.60 -14.22 -33.58
C THR A 362 4.00 -14.03 -34.97
N ASP A 363 4.84 -13.62 -35.91
CA ASP A 363 4.60 -13.72 -37.36
C ASP A 363 4.40 -15.18 -37.79
#